data_AF-A0A3N5VVB1-F1
#
_entry.id   AF-A0A3N5VVB1-F1
#
_cell.length_a   1.000
_cell.length_b   1.000
_cell.length_c   1.000
_cell.angle_alpha   90.00
_cell.angle_beta   90.00
_cell.angle_gamma   90.00
#
_symmetry.space_group_name_H-M   'P 1'
#
loop_
_entity.id
_entity.type
_entity.pdbx_description
1 polymer ?
#
loop_
_entity_poly.entity_id
_entity_poly.type
_entity_poly.pdbx_seq_one_letter_code
_entity_poly.pdbx_strand_id
1 'polypeptide(L)'
;MNDDTRKMIYGTIVVFLLFLVFWLGFVYISACGFTLTCIQGAPLVVRTPVPTLIPVRHAQAQAQPGATAVEFNKCKVAATDLIAAWVSAGHTETEPFQFTDLTGQDCEGTFADIQPLFVENSLWFPGSLGCTSCHNADLTDRSAGLDLSSYEAISLGTRRVAEATSPGTDIFGGGEWENSLLYEVLVNQGMTTQGHSPDVPPNEAILYAGQMVSEGEVTPTPTP
;
A
#
# COMPACT_ATOMS: atom_id res chain seq x y z
N MET A 1 39.61 44.89 -37.88
CA MET A 1 39.21 44.69 -36.47
C MET A 1 40.49 44.63 -35.66
N ASN A 2 40.69 45.58 -34.75
CA ASN A 2 41.93 45.67 -33.97
C ASN A 2 42.04 44.47 -33.02
N ASP A 3 43.25 44.01 -32.75
CA ASP A 3 43.48 42.85 -31.88
C ASP A 3 42.91 43.05 -30.46
N ASP A 4 42.86 44.30 -29.99
CA ASP A 4 42.23 44.64 -28.71
C ASP A 4 40.70 44.45 -28.74
N THR A 5 40.04 44.77 -29.85
CA THR A 5 38.60 44.52 -30.02
C THR A 5 38.30 43.03 -30.02
N ARG A 6 39.14 42.23 -30.68
CA ARG A 6 39.01 40.77 -30.73
C ARG A 6 39.20 40.14 -29.34
N LYS A 7 40.21 40.60 -28.58
CA LYS A 7 40.44 40.17 -27.19
C LYS A 7 39.29 40.53 -26.26
N MET A 8 38.74 41.74 -26.38
CA MET A 8 37.56 42.17 -25.63
C MET A 8 36.35 41.29 -25.93
N ILE A 9 36.06 41.03 -27.21
CA ILE A 9 34.94 40.17 -27.62
C ILE A 9 35.09 38.76 -27.06
N TYR A 10 36.25 38.12 -27.22
CA TYR A 10 36.45 36.77 -26.68
C TYR A 10 36.45 36.74 -25.16
N GLY A 11 37.01 37.76 -24.50
CA GLY A 11 36.96 37.89 -23.04
C GLY A 11 35.53 37.95 -22.52
N THR A 12 34.67 38.76 -23.14
CA THR A 12 33.26 38.86 -22.76
C THR A 12 32.51 37.54 -23.00
N ILE A 13 32.76 36.86 -24.12
CA ILE A 13 32.12 35.56 -24.42
C ILE A 13 32.52 34.51 -23.39
N VAL A 14 33.82 34.41 -23.05
CA VAL A 14 34.31 33.45 -22.06
C VAL A 14 33.71 33.70 -20.69
N VAL A 15 33.68 34.97 -20.23
CA VAL A 15 33.06 35.33 -18.95
C VAL A 15 31.58 35.01 -18.92
N PHE A 16 30.86 35.30 -20.01
CA PHE A 16 29.43 34.99 -20.12
C PHE A 16 29.16 33.48 -20.05
N LEU A 17 29.96 32.66 -20.73
CA LEU A 17 29.83 31.20 -20.69
C LEU A 17 30.13 30.64 -19.30
N LEU A 18 31.16 31.15 -18.62
CA LEU A 18 31.47 30.75 -17.24
C LEU A 18 30.33 31.11 -16.28
N PHE A 19 29.74 32.29 -16.44
CA PHE A 19 28.57 32.71 -15.67
C PHE A 19 27.37 31.79 -15.92
N LEU A 20 27.11 31.42 -17.18
CA LEU A 20 26.03 30.49 -17.53
C LEU A 20 26.19 29.12 -16.88
N VAL A 21 27.40 28.55 -16.94
CA VAL A 21 27.70 27.25 -16.31
C VAL A 21 27.51 27.34 -14.80
N PHE A 22 28.01 28.40 -14.17
CA PHE A 22 27.84 28.62 -12.74
C PHE A 22 26.36 28.80 -12.35
N TRP A 23 25.61 29.61 -13.11
CA TRP A 23 24.19 29.85 -12.88
C TRP A 23 23.36 28.58 -13.04
N LEU A 24 23.57 27.81 -14.11
CA LEU A 24 22.87 26.55 -14.33
C LEU A 24 23.22 25.52 -13.26
N GLY A 25 24.48 25.46 -12.81
CA GLY A 25 24.91 24.63 -11.69
C GLY A 25 24.25 25.04 -10.37
N PHE A 26 24.16 26.34 -10.09
CA PHE A 26 23.46 26.87 -8.92
C PHE A 26 21.97 26.51 -8.93
N VAL A 27 21.28 26.71 -10.05
CA VAL A 27 19.88 26.33 -10.21
C VAL A 27 19.71 24.82 -10.02
N TYR A 28 20.56 24.01 -10.64
CA TYR A 28 20.52 22.55 -10.49
C TYR A 28 20.72 22.11 -9.04
N ILE A 29 21.75 22.60 -8.35
CA ILE A 29 22.03 22.24 -6.95
C ILE A 29 20.91 22.72 -6.03
N SER A 30 20.36 23.92 -6.27
CA SER A 30 19.27 24.47 -5.46
C SER A 30 17.97 23.67 -5.61
N ALA A 31 17.71 23.09 -6.78
CA ALA A 31 16.51 22.31 -7.06
C ALA A 31 16.67 20.81 -6.75
N CYS A 32 17.85 20.25 -6.99
CA CYS A 32 18.09 18.81 -7.04
C CYS A 32 19.13 18.31 -6.01
N GLY A 33 19.85 19.21 -5.33
CA GLY A 33 20.98 18.85 -4.45
C GLY A 33 22.24 18.41 -5.21
N PHE A 34 23.16 17.72 -4.52
CA PHE A 34 24.40 17.18 -5.12
C PHE A 34 24.23 15.80 -5.78
N THR A 35 23.00 15.30 -5.92
CA THR A 35 22.75 13.99 -6.51
C THR A 35 22.60 14.10 -8.04
N LEU A 36 23.00 13.06 -8.76
CA LEU A 36 22.82 12.96 -10.22
C LEU A 36 21.41 12.47 -10.61
N THR A 37 20.51 12.34 -9.64
CA THR A 37 19.15 11.82 -9.79
C THR A 37 18.14 12.90 -9.44
N CYS A 38 17.96 13.88 -10.32
CA CYS A 38 16.93 14.91 -10.12
C CYS A 38 15.54 14.40 -10.55
N ILE A 39 14.68 14.09 -9.58
CA ILE A 39 13.31 13.56 -9.80
C ILE A 39 12.25 14.68 -9.89
N GLN A 40 12.61 15.93 -9.58
CA GLN A 40 11.69 17.09 -9.60
C GLN A 40 11.15 17.46 -11.00
N GLY A 41 11.74 16.92 -12.08
CA GLY A 41 11.24 17.08 -13.45
C GLY A 41 10.23 16.02 -13.90
N ALA A 42 9.91 15.04 -13.05
CA ALA A 42 8.84 14.11 -13.35
C ALA A 42 7.53 14.91 -13.43
N PRO A 43 6.77 14.83 -14.53
CA PRO A 43 5.48 15.51 -14.60
C PRO A 43 4.65 15.05 -13.42
N LEU A 44 4.15 15.99 -12.62
CA LEU A 44 3.08 15.68 -11.67
C LEU A 44 2.00 14.99 -12.49
N VAL A 45 1.76 13.71 -12.19
CA VAL A 45 0.66 12.97 -12.80
C VAL A 45 -0.60 13.67 -12.32
N VAL A 46 -1.07 14.63 -13.11
CA VAL A 46 -2.38 15.22 -12.93
C VAL A 46 -3.34 14.07 -13.19
N ARG A 47 -3.82 13.47 -12.10
CA ARG A 47 -4.96 12.57 -12.11
C ARG A 47 -6.12 13.41 -12.64
N THR A 48 -6.36 13.41 -13.95
CA THR A 48 -7.68 13.81 -14.44
C THR A 48 -8.66 12.91 -13.69
N PRO A 49 -9.63 13.47 -12.95
CA PRO A 49 -10.68 12.66 -12.35
C PRO A 49 -11.23 11.79 -13.48
N VAL A 50 -11.03 10.47 -13.39
CA VAL A 50 -11.77 9.55 -14.23
C VAL A 50 -13.23 9.94 -14.00
N PRO A 51 -14.03 10.19 -15.04
CA PRO A 51 -15.44 10.48 -14.85
C PRO A 51 -16.11 9.19 -14.38
N THR A 52 -15.96 8.88 -13.10
CA THR A 52 -16.72 7.85 -12.41
C THR A 52 -18.14 8.39 -12.34
N LEU A 53 -18.99 7.87 -13.24
CA LEU A 53 -20.44 7.88 -13.12
C LEU A 53 -20.89 6.98 -11.95
N ILE A 54 -20.23 7.10 -10.80
CA ILE A 54 -20.64 6.49 -9.54
C ILE A 54 -21.12 7.65 -8.69
N PRO A 55 -22.40 7.70 -8.29
CA PRO A 55 -22.87 8.71 -7.36
C PRO A 55 -22.12 8.53 -6.05
N VAL A 56 -21.20 9.44 -5.82
CA VAL A 56 -20.55 9.70 -4.55
C VAL A 56 -21.63 9.92 -3.50
N ARG A 57 -21.99 8.87 -2.78
CA ARG A 57 -22.45 8.98 -1.40
C ARG A 57 -21.23 8.90 -0.50
N HIS A 58 -20.27 9.80 -0.70
CA HIS A 58 -19.43 10.17 0.42
C HIS A 58 -20.37 10.89 1.39
N ALA A 59 -20.60 10.27 2.54
CA ALA A 59 -20.89 11.02 3.75
C ALA A 59 -19.73 12.02 3.89
N GLN A 60 -19.92 13.20 3.31
CA GLN A 60 -19.24 14.39 3.76
C GLN A 60 -19.72 14.54 5.20
N ALA A 61 -18.95 13.97 6.12
CA ALA A 61 -19.00 14.37 7.51
C ALA A 61 -18.76 15.88 7.47
N GLN A 62 -19.85 16.63 7.50
CA GLN A 62 -19.82 18.06 7.70
C GLN A 62 -19.00 18.26 8.96
N ALA A 63 -17.89 18.98 8.83
CA ALA A 63 -17.04 19.35 9.94
C ALA A 63 -17.92 20.09 10.95
N GLN A 64 -18.35 19.37 11.97
CA GLN A 64 -18.99 19.93 13.15
C GLN A 64 -17.88 20.73 13.85
N PRO A 65 -18.03 22.06 14.04
CA PRO A 65 -17.06 22.83 14.80
C PRO A 65 -17.18 22.40 16.27
N GLY A 66 -16.33 21.45 16.66
CA GLY A 66 -16.40 20.78 17.96
C GLY A 66 -15.74 19.39 18.02
N ALA A 67 -15.30 18.82 16.89
CA ALA A 67 -14.51 17.60 16.91
C ALA A 67 -13.13 17.88 17.52
N THR A 68 -12.91 17.41 18.75
CA THR A 68 -11.58 17.17 19.31
C THR A 68 -10.73 16.49 18.24
N ALA A 69 -9.49 16.94 18.04
CA ALA A 69 -8.55 16.27 17.15
C ALA A 69 -8.59 14.77 17.47
N VAL A 70 -9.10 13.96 16.54
CA VAL A 70 -9.03 12.52 16.66
C VAL A 70 -7.55 12.20 16.58
N GLU A 71 -6.97 11.89 17.74
CA GLU A 71 -5.58 11.49 17.81
C GLU A 71 -5.40 10.28 16.89
N PHE A 72 -4.49 10.41 15.94
CA PHE A 72 -4.22 9.36 14.97
C PHE A 72 -3.49 8.22 15.67
N ASN A 73 -4.25 7.31 16.26
CA ASN A 73 -3.75 6.16 17.02
C ASN A 73 -3.82 4.88 16.14
N LYS A 74 -3.31 4.98 14.90
CA LYS A 74 -3.20 3.83 13.99
C LYS A 74 -1.74 3.37 13.93
N CYS A 75 -1.54 2.06 13.87
CA CYS A 75 -0.22 1.45 13.84
C CYS A 75 0.30 1.30 12.42
N LYS A 76 1.60 1.53 12.23
CA LYS A 76 2.25 1.44 10.92
C LYS A 76 2.76 0.02 10.69
N VAL A 77 2.23 -0.69 9.70
CA VAL A 77 2.52 -2.12 9.47
C VAL A 77 2.59 -2.42 7.97
N ALA A 78 3.35 -3.43 7.57
CA ALA A 78 3.28 -3.93 6.19
C ALA A 78 2.00 -4.76 5.98
N ALA A 79 1.36 -4.63 4.81
CA ALA A 79 0.10 -5.31 4.51
C ALA A 79 0.20 -6.83 4.67
N THR A 80 1.29 -7.42 4.19
CA THR A 80 1.58 -8.85 4.32
C THR A 80 1.77 -9.28 5.76
N ASP A 81 2.47 -8.49 6.58
CA ASP A 81 2.68 -8.78 8.00
C ASP A 81 1.36 -8.69 8.78
N LEU A 82 0.47 -7.74 8.42
CA LEU A 82 -0.85 -7.63 9.02
C LEU A 82 -1.74 -8.83 8.69
N ILE A 83 -1.74 -9.28 7.42
CA ILE A 83 -2.46 -10.51 7.03
C ILE A 83 -1.85 -11.73 7.72
N ALA A 84 -0.52 -11.81 7.80
CA ALA A 84 0.17 -12.91 8.47
C ALA A 84 -0.25 -13.03 9.93
N ALA A 85 -0.30 -11.90 10.65
CA ALA A 85 -0.74 -11.86 12.04
C ALA A 85 -2.20 -12.30 12.19
N TRP A 86 -3.09 -11.83 11.32
CA TRP A 86 -4.49 -12.23 11.33
C TRP A 86 -4.67 -13.73 11.02
N VAL A 87 -3.97 -14.27 10.03
CA VAL A 87 -4.00 -15.70 9.69
C VAL A 87 -3.47 -16.54 10.85
N SER A 88 -2.35 -16.13 11.44
CA SER A 88 -1.71 -16.81 12.58
C SER A 88 -2.57 -16.77 13.84
N ALA A 89 -3.41 -15.75 13.99
CA ALA A 89 -4.41 -15.64 15.06
C ALA A 89 -5.67 -16.49 14.81
N GLY A 90 -5.72 -17.26 13.72
CA GLY A 90 -6.86 -18.10 13.36
C GLY A 90 -7.92 -17.39 12.51
N HIS A 91 -7.53 -16.31 11.83
CA HIS A 91 -8.32 -15.60 10.80
C HIS A 91 -9.77 -15.30 11.25
N THR A 92 -9.93 -14.71 12.42
CA THR A 92 -11.24 -14.39 13.02
C THR A 92 -11.91 -13.19 12.35
N GLU A 93 -13.24 -13.19 12.27
CA GLU A 93 -13.99 -12.04 11.76
C GLU A 93 -14.12 -10.91 12.80
N THR A 94 -14.49 -11.28 14.03
CA THR A 94 -14.91 -10.31 15.07
C THR A 94 -13.88 -10.15 16.18
N GLU A 95 -13.14 -11.21 16.49
CA GLU A 95 -12.18 -11.19 17.59
C GLU A 95 -10.93 -10.41 17.18
N PRO A 96 -10.41 -9.56 18.08
CA PRO A 96 -9.17 -8.86 17.84
C PRO A 96 -7.98 -9.82 17.73
N PHE A 97 -7.00 -9.43 16.92
CA PHE A 97 -5.71 -10.10 16.83
C PHE A 97 -4.58 -9.12 17.10
N GLN A 98 -3.52 -9.61 17.72
CA GLN A 98 -2.34 -8.80 18.05
C GLN A 98 -1.33 -8.83 16.91
N PHE A 99 -0.68 -7.70 16.67
CA PHE A 99 0.45 -7.57 15.77
C PHE A 99 1.43 -6.51 16.28
N THR A 100 2.68 -6.58 15.83
CA THR A 100 3.70 -5.59 16.16
C THR A 100 3.89 -4.65 14.99
N ASP A 101 3.90 -3.35 15.26
CA ASP A 101 4.12 -2.33 14.24
C ASP A 101 5.60 -2.21 13.84
N LEU A 102 5.89 -1.43 12.80
CA LEU A 102 7.26 -1.22 12.29
C LEU A 102 8.17 -0.47 13.29
N THR A 103 7.63 0.08 14.36
CA THR A 103 8.36 0.75 15.44
C THR A 103 8.56 -0.14 16.67
N GLY A 104 8.01 -1.37 16.65
CA GLY A 104 8.07 -2.32 17.76
C GLY A 104 6.97 -2.16 18.80
N GLN A 105 5.91 -1.40 18.51
CA GLN A 105 4.76 -1.22 19.40
C GLN A 105 3.73 -2.32 19.18
N ASP A 106 3.12 -2.79 20.28
CA ASP A 106 2.04 -3.77 20.23
C ASP A 106 0.73 -3.09 19.84
N CYS A 107 0.06 -3.71 18.88
CA CYS A 107 -1.13 -3.18 18.25
C CYS A 107 -2.17 -4.27 18.09
N GLU A 108 -3.43 -3.85 18.16
CA GLU A 108 -4.57 -4.72 18.00
C GLU A 108 -5.33 -4.36 16.72
N GLY A 109 -5.64 -5.38 15.91
CA GLY A 109 -6.41 -5.25 14.68
C GLY A 109 -7.64 -6.14 14.69
N THR A 110 -8.59 -5.85 13.80
CA THR A 110 -9.73 -6.73 13.52
C THR A 110 -9.83 -7.00 12.03
N PHE A 111 -10.75 -7.87 11.61
CA PHE A 111 -11.00 -8.10 10.18
C PHE A 111 -11.38 -6.81 9.41
N ALA A 112 -11.91 -5.79 10.10
CA ALA A 112 -12.17 -4.48 9.50
C ALA A 112 -10.90 -3.78 8.99
N ASP A 113 -9.73 -4.07 9.57
CA ASP A 113 -8.44 -3.58 9.07
C ASP A 113 -7.88 -4.48 7.93
N ILE A 114 -8.35 -5.72 7.81
CA ILE A 114 -7.93 -6.70 6.79
C ILE A 114 -8.72 -6.58 5.50
N GLN A 115 -10.05 -6.46 5.57
CA GLN A 115 -10.93 -6.45 4.39
C GLN A 115 -10.53 -5.39 3.34
N PRO A 116 -10.13 -4.16 3.71
CA PRO A 116 -9.67 -3.16 2.74
C PRO A 116 -8.51 -3.65 1.86
N LEU A 117 -7.63 -4.51 2.38
CA LEU A 117 -6.50 -5.06 1.63
C LEU A 117 -6.94 -5.85 0.40
N PHE A 118 -8.12 -6.47 0.44
CA PHE A 118 -8.65 -7.26 -0.67
C PHE A 118 -9.55 -6.44 -1.61
N VAL A 119 -10.19 -5.39 -1.10
CA VAL A 119 -11.24 -4.68 -1.84
C VAL A 119 -10.75 -3.37 -2.46
N GLU A 120 -9.85 -2.66 -1.78
CA GLU A 120 -9.50 -1.30 -2.17
C GLU A 120 -8.47 -1.29 -3.31
N ASN A 121 -8.75 -0.44 -4.31
CA ASN A 121 -7.81 -0.17 -5.37
C ASN A 121 -6.63 0.66 -4.83
N SER A 122 -5.47 0.47 -5.45
CA SER A 122 -4.23 1.22 -5.17
C SER A 122 -3.67 1.09 -3.76
N LEU A 123 -4.16 0.12 -2.97
CA LEU A 123 -3.67 -0.11 -1.62
C LEU A 123 -2.28 -0.76 -1.62
N TRP A 124 -2.08 -1.77 -2.48
CA TRP A 124 -0.82 -2.51 -2.55
C TRP A 124 0.30 -1.75 -3.27
N PHE A 125 -0.05 -1.00 -4.31
CA PHE A 125 0.82 -0.04 -4.98
C PHE A 125 -0.01 0.96 -5.79
N PRO A 126 0.51 2.15 -6.12
CA PRO A 126 -0.26 3.16 -6.86
C PRO A 126 -0.80 2.63 -8.20
N GLY A 127 -2.12 2.66 -8.37
CA GLY A 127 -2.79 2.17 -9.57
C GLY A 127 -3.08 0.66 -9.60
N SER A 128 -2.77 -0.08 -8.52
CA SER A 128 -3.18 -1.48 -8.41
C SER A 128 -4.70 -1.62 -8.41
N LEU A 129 -5.19 -2.74 -8.93
CA LEU A 129 -6.59 -3.13 -8.75
C LEU A 129 -6.74 -3.79 -7.37
N GLY A 130 -7.89 -3.60 -6.73
CA GLY A 130 -8.32 -4.43 -5.60
C GLY A 130 -8.53 -5.86 -6.07
N CYS A 131 -8.20 -6.83 -5.22
CA CYS A 131 -8.28 -8.26 -5.54
C CYS A 131 -9.69 -8.66 -5.99
N THR A 132 -10.72 -8.04 -5.41
CA THR A 132 -12.14 -8.25 -5.79
C THR A 132 -12.49 -7.84 -7.21
N SER A 133 -11.62 -7.11 -7.93
CA SER A 133 -11.83 -6.84 -9.36
C SER A 133 -11.84 -8.12 -10.19
N CYS A 134 -11.14 -9.16 -9.72
CA CYS A 134 -11.06 -10.47 -10.37
C CYS A 134 -11.60 -11.60 -9.49
N HIS A 135 -11.43 -11.52 -8.16
CA HIS A 135 -11.85 -12.54 -7.20
C HIS A 135 -13.16 -12.15 -6.51
N ASN A 136 -14.28 -12.42 -7.19
CA ASN A 136 -15.63 -12.14 -6.73
C ASN A 136 -16.61 -13.22 -7.22
N ALA A 137 -17.83 -13.23 -6.68
CA ALA A 137 -18.88 -14.17 -7.04
C ALA A 137 -19.24 -14.17 -8.54
N ASP A 138 -19.25 -13.01 -9.21
CA ASP A 138 -19.64 -12.88 -10.62
C ASP A 138 -18.62 -13.52 -11.57
N LEU A 139 -17.36 -13.67 -11.12
CA LEU A 139 -16.25 -14.19 -11.91
C LEU A 139 -15.75 -15.56 -11.44
N THR A 140 -16.56 -16.30 -10.65
CA THR A 140 -16.23 -17.61 -10.06
C THR A 140 -15.49 -18.55 -11.04
N ASP A 141 -15.98 -18.73 -12.26
CA ASP A 141 -15.35 -19.65 -13.24
C ASP A 141 -13.95 -19.20 -13.69
N ARG A 142 -13.66 -17.90 -13.63
CA ARG A 142 -12.38 -17.29 -14.07
C ARG A 142 -11.44 -16.97 -12.92
N SER A 143 -11.95 -16.93 -11.68
CA SER A 143 -11.22 -16.60 -10.46
C SER A 143 -10.77 -17.83 -9.67
N ALA A 144 -10.83 -19.01 -10.30
CA ALA A 144 -10.71 -20.31 -9.63
C ALA A 144 -11.71 -20.44 -8.46
N GLY A 145 -12.90 -19.87 -8.56
CA GLY A 145 -13.94 -19.90 -7.54
C GLY A 145 -13.59 -19.20 -6.23
N LEU A 146 -12.58 -18.32 -6.24
CA LEU A 146 -12.23 -17.49 -5.10
C LEU A 146 -13.02 -16.18 -5.14
N ASP A 147 -13.61 -15.85 -4.00
CA ASP A 147 -14.32 -14.59 -3.76
C ASP A 147 -13.74 -13.93 -2.51
N LEU A 148 -13.21 -12.71 -2.67
CA LEU A 148 -12.57 -11.94 -1.60
C LEU A 148 -13.43 -10.76 -1.10
N SER A 149 -14.71 -10.72 -1.46
CA SER A 149 -15.58 -9.57 -1.22
C SER A 149 -16.12 -9.45 0.21
N SER A 150 -16.16 -10.55 0.97
CA SER A 150 -16.57 -10.58 2.38
C SER A 150 -15.83 -11.66 3.16
N TYR A 151 -15.89 -11.60 4.50
CA TYR A 151 -15.30 -12.62 5.36
C TYR A 151 -15.80 -14.03 5.04
N GLU A 152 -17.12 -14.18 4.89
CA GLU A 152 -17.75 -15.46 4.63
C GLU A 152 -17.33 -16.00 3.27
N ALA A 153 -17.22 -15.13 2.26
CA ALA A 153 -16.77 -15.50 0.93
C ALA A 153 -15.30 -15.97 0.93
N ILE A 154 -14.42 -15.23 1.61
CA ILE A 154 -12.99 -15.57 1.74
C ILE A 154 -12.84 -16.92 2.46
N SER A 155 -13.62 -17.12 3.52
CA SER A 155 -13.59 -18.34 4.35
C SER A 155 -14.04 -19.59 3.60
N LEU A 156 -14.78 -19.44 2.50
CA LEU A 156 -15.14 -20.57 1.64
C LEU A 156 -13.95 -21.04 0.77
N GLY A 157 -12.88 -20.26 0.66
CA GLY A 157 -11.65 -20.63 -0.03
C GLY A 157 -11.74 -20.63 -1.55
N THR A 158 -10.79 -21.29 -2.19
CA THR A 158 -10.62 -21.33 -3.67
C THR A 158 -10.96 -22.71 -4.27
N ARG A 159 -10.85 -22.84 -5.58
CA ARG A 159 -11.19 -24.02 -6.40
C ARG A 159 -12.62 -24.49 -6.21
N ARG A 160 -13.52 -23.56 -5.90
CA ARG A 160 -14.95 -23.83 -5.83
C ARG A 160 -15.51 -23.86 -7.24
N VAL A 161 -16.45 -24.76 -7.47
CA VAL A 161 -17.29 -24.74 -8.67
C VAL A 161 -18.50 -23.87 -8.40
N ALA A 162 -19.08 -23.28 -9.46
CA ALA A 162 -20.32 -22.54 -9.35
C ALA A 162 -21.40 -23.37 -8.60
N GLU A 163 -22.17 -22.72 -7.73
CA GLU A 163 -23.24 -23.33 -6.94
C GLU A 163 -22.81 -24.35 -5.87
N ALA A 164 -21.50 -24.55 -5.64
CA ALA A 164 -21.02 -25.44 -4.58
C ALA A 164 -21.42 -24.93 -3.19
N THR A 165 -22.06 -25.80 -2.40
CA THR A 165 -22.47 -25.54 -1.01
C THR A 165 -21.39 -25.88 0.02
N SER A 166 -20.34 -26.58 -0.38
CA SER A 166 -19.18 -26.87 0.47
C SER A 166 -18.04 -25.86 0.25
N PRO A 167 -17.24 -25.57 1.29
CA PRO A 167 -15.97 -24.87 1.13
C PRO A 167 -15.05 -25.59 0.13
N GLY A 168 -14.21 -24.81 -0.53
CA GLY A 168 -13.18 -25.30 -1.44
C GLY A 168 -11.85 -25.57 -0.72
N THR A 169 -10.75 -25.28 -1.40
CA THR A 169 -9.41 -25.34 -0.83
C THR A 169 -9.18 -24.15 0.08
N ASP A 170 -8.76 -24.42 1.31
CA ASP A 170 -8.36 -23.39 2.27
C ASP A 170 -7.21 -22.53 1.71
N ILE A 171 -7.32 -21.22 1.90
CA ILE A 171 -6.31 -20.25 1.47
C ILE A 171 -5.43 -19.79 2.63
N PHE A 172 -5.74 -20.15 3.87
CA PHE A 172 -5.07 -19.71 5.10
C PHE A 172 -4.04 -20.71 5.64
N GLY A 173 -3.89 -21.89 5.03
CA GLY A 173 -2.88 -22.87 5.43
C GLY A 173 -3.15 -23.51 6.80
N GLY A 174 -4.41 -23.53 7.25
CA GLY A 174 -4.78 -23.99 8.59
C GLY A 174 -4.30 -23.07 9.72
N GLY A 175 -4.08 -21.78 9.43
CA GLY A 175 -3.55 -20.80 10.38
C GLY A 175 -2.03 -20.65 10.35
N GLU A 176 -1.33 -21.50 9.60
CA GLU A 176 0.13 -21.37 9.40
C GLU A 176 0.39 -20.52 8.16
N TRP A 177 0.78 -19.26 8.36
CA TRP A 177 0.92 -18.26 7.30
C TRP A 177 1.81 -18.72 6.14
N GLU A 178 2.99 -19.29 6.41
CA GLU A 178 3.94 -19.74 5.39
C GLU A 178 3.42 -20.94 4.56
N ASN A 179 2.42 -21.66 5.08
CA ASN A 179 1.77 -22.76 4.38
C ASN A 179 0.50 -22.30 3.62
N SER A 180 0.14 -21.03 3.73
CA SER A 180 -1.07 -20.48 3.14
C SER A 180 -0.92 -20.21 1.64
N LEU A 181 -2.01 -20.34 0.89
CA LEU A 181 -2.02 -19.95 -0.53
C LEU A 181 -1.89 -18.43 -0.69
N LEU A 182 -2.31 -17.66 0.32
CA LEU A 182 -2.10 -16.22 0.35
C LEU A 182 -0.61 -15.87 0.39
N TYR A 183 0.20 -16.54 1.21
CA TYR A 183 1.65 -16.34 1.24
C TYR A 183 2.30 -16.68 -0.10
N GLU A 184 1.90 -17.80 -0.71
CA GLU A 184 2.40 -18.19 -2.02
C GLU A 184 2.15 -17.10 -3.08
N VAL A 185 0.97 -16.49 -3.11
CA VAL A 185 0.64 -15.44 -4.08
C VAL A 185 1.29 -14.09 -3.71
N LEU A 186 1.13 -13.66 -2.45
CA LEU A 186 1.50 -12.31 -2.02
C LEU A 186 3.02 -12.15 -1.81
N VAL A 187 3.70 -13.22 -1.39
CA VAL A 187 5.13 -13.20 -1.03
C VAL A 187 5.98 -13.94 -2.04
N ASN A 188 5.65 -15.19 -2.38
CA ASN A 188 6.51 -16.00 -3.27
C ASN A 188 6.37 -15.63 -4.75
N GLN A 189 5.15 -15.44 -5.25
CA GLN A 189 4.89 -15.07 -6.65
C GLN A 189 5.05 -13.57 -6.90
N GLY A 190 4.61 -12.76 -5.93
CA GLY A 190 4.66 -11.31 -6.01
C GLY A 190 3.53 -10.68 -6.81
N MET A 191 3.16 -9.46 -6.41
CA MET A 191 2.01 -8.75 -6.99
C MET A 191 2.35 -7.79 -8.16
N THR A 192 3.53 -7.91 -8.78
CA THR A 192 3.91 -7.01 -9.88
C THR A 192 3.35 -7.49 -11.22
N THR A 193 3.14 -6.57 -12.16
CA THR A 193 2.64 -6.86 -13.52
C THR A 193 3.58 -7.74 -14.37
N GLN A 194 4.78 -8.06 -13.88
CA GLN A 194 5.78 -8.89 -14.55
C GLN A 194 6.14 -10.17 -13.77
N GLY A 195 5.47 -10.45 -12.65
CA GLY A 195 6.00 -11.36 -11.63
C GLY A 195 7.17 -10.70 -10.90
N HIS A 196 7.39 -11.06 -9.64
CA HIS A 196 8.36 -10.41 -8.75
C HIS A 196 9.68 -10.07 -9.47
N SER A 197 10.03 -8.77 -9.58
CA SER A 197 11.40 -8.42 -9.95
C SER A 197 12.27 -8.82 -8.77
N PRO A 198 13.40 -9.51 -8.96
CA PRO A 198 14.27 -9.92 -7.85
C PRO A 198 14.77 -8.73 -7.00
N ASP A 199 14.63 -7.50 -7.50
CA ASP A 199 15.09 -6.27 -6.86
C ASP A 199 14.02 -5.55 -6.00
N VAL A 200 12.77 -6.03 -5.99
CA VAL A 200 11.66 -5.44 -5.22
C VAL A 200 11.40 -6.35 -4.03
N PRO A 201 11.67 -5.94 -2.78
CA PRO A 201 11.43 -6.80 -1.62
C PRO A 201 9.93 -7.15 -1.50
N PRO A 202 9.58 -8.37 -1.05
CA PRO A 202 8.23 -8.60 -0.56
C PRO A 202 7.97 -7.63 0.60
N ASN A 203 6.75 -7.10 0.71
CA ASN A 203 6.29 -6.23 1.81
C ASN A 203 6.44 -4.69 1.63
N GLU A 204 6.31 -4.15 0.41
CA GLU A 204 6.39 -2.69 0.19
C GLU A 204 5.12 -1.90 0.59
N ALA A 205 3.97 -2.57 0.70
CA ALA A 205 2.70 -1.93 1.01
C ALA A 205 2.59 -1.61 2.50
N ILE A 206 3.16 -0.48 2.92
CA ILE A 206 3.03 0.01 4.28
C ILE A 206 1.73 0.78 4.45
N LEU A 207 0.97 0.45 5.47
CA LEU A 207 -0.32 1.05 5.79
C LEU A 207 -0.47 1.34 7.28
N TYR A 208 -1.56 2.03 7.61
CA TYR A 208 -1.92 2.38 8.97
C TYR A 208 -3.19 1.62 9.36
N ALA A 209 -3.07 0.66 10.27
CA ALA A 209 -4.12 -0.26 10.69
C ALA A 209 -4.13 -0.46 12.20
N GLY A 210 -5.21 -1.05 12.71
CA GLY A 210 -5.35 -1.41 14.12
C GLY A 210 -5.34 -0.21 15.06
N GLN A 211 -5.04 -0.43 16.34
CA GLN A 211 -4.86 0.60 17.36
C GLN A 211 -3.73 0.20 18.29
N MET A 212 -2.98 1.17 18.84
CA MET A 212 -1.92 0.85 19.80
C MET A 212 -2.56 0.34 21.09
N VAL A 213 -2.07 -0.78 21.61
CA VAL A 213 -2.52 -1.31 22.90
C VAL A 213 -1.83 -0.51 24.00
N SER A 214 -2.60 0.24 24.79
CA SER A 214 -2.03 0.88 25.98
C SER A 214 -1.67 -0.19 27.00
N GLU A 215 -0.54 -0.03 27.70
CA GLU A 215 0.09 -0.98 28.66
C GLU A 215 -0.79 -1.34 29.89
N GLY A 216 -2.11 -1.08 29.86
CA GLY A 216 -3.03 -1.19 30.99
C GLY A 216 -4.16 -2.23 30.88
N GLU A 217 -4.35 -2.92 29.75
CA GLU A 217 -5.47 -3.87 29.60
C GLU A 217 -5.00 -5.33 29.49
N VAL A 218 -4.30 -5.78 30.52
CA VAL A 218 -4.14 -7.23 30.77
C VAL A 218 -5.40 -7.68 31.51
N THR A 219 -6.44 -8.09 30.78
CA THR A 219 -7.53 -8.85 31.38
C THR A 219 -6.97 -10.22 31.81
N PRO A 220 -6.88 -10.53 33.12
CA PRO A 220 -6.37 -11.83 33.53
C PRO A 220 -7.35 -12.93 33.09
N THR A 221 -6.81 -13.93 32.39
CA THR A 221 -7.47 -15.21 32.12
C THR A 221 -8.01 -15.80 33.43
N PRO A 222 -9.30 -16.20 33.52
CA PRO A 222 -9.76 -16.98 34.66
C PRO A 222 -9.14 -18.38 34.58
N THR A 223 -8.24 -18.68 35.52
CA THR A 223 -7.68 -20.02 35.74
C THR A 223 -8.81 -21.02 36.07
N PRO A 224 -8.74 -22.27 35.55
CA PRO A 224 -9.74 -23.33 35.77
C PRO A 224 -9.94 -23.73 37.24
#